data_AF-X1JPC9-F1
#
_entry.id   AF-X1JPC9-F1
#
_cell.length_a   1.000
_cell.length_b   1.000
_cell.length_c   1.000
_cell.angle_alpha   90.00
_cell.angle_beta   90.00
_cell.angle_gamma   90.00
#
_symmetry.space_group_name_H-M   'P 1'
#
loop_
_entity.id
_entity.type
_entity.pdbx_description
1 polymer ?
#
loop_
_entity_poly.entity_id
_entity_poly.type
_entity_poly.pdbx_seq_one_letter_code
_entity_poly.pdbx_strand_id
1 'polypeptide(L)'
;MIFFCILGGIVGARLLYIIVYFPAFLESPFKILFARQGFVFLGAIGGAVAVGMIYIRRHQLAFWQVADVIAPSIPLAHFFGRLGCFSAGCCYGKPAGPGLRFLGVRFPAVFDKSGEYVGSGSFVDHWSDGLLDAGATHSLPIYPTQLFEGGANLLIFMILL
;
A
#
# COMPACT_ATOMS: atom_id res chain seq x y z
N MET A 1 13.67 19.33 -0.07
CA MET A 1 13.97 17.90 -0.32
C MET A 1 12.73 17.01 -0.31
N ILE A 2 11.99 16.89 0.81
CA ILE A 2 10.87 15.94 0.95
C ILE A 2 9.83 16.05 -0.16
N PHE A 3 9.41 17.28 -0.50
CA PHE A 3 8.48 17.53 -1.61
C PHE A 3 8.95 16.94 -2.94
N PHE A 4 10.24 17.08 -3.27
CA PHE A 4 10.82 16.50 -4.48
C PHE A 4 10.86 14.97 -4.43
N CYS A 5 11.15 14.39 -3.25
CA CYS A 5 11.11 12.93 -3.07
C CYS A 5 9.70 12.37 -3.25
N ILE A 6 8.66 13.08 -2.78
CA ILE A 6 7.25 12.69 -2.99
C ILE A 6 6.92 12.69 -4.49
N LEU A 7 7.27 13.77 -5.21
CA LEU A 7 7.07 13.84 -6.66
C LEU A 7 7.84 12.74 -7.39
N GLY A 8 9.09 12.51 -7.01
CA GLY A 8 9.93 11.42 -7.53
C GLY A 8 9.32 10.05 -7.29
N GLY A 9 8.73 9.82 -6.12
CA GLY A 9 8.04 8.58 -5.79
C GLY A 9 6.77 8.37 -6.61
N ILE A 10 5.92 9.39 -6.75
CA ILE A 10 4.70 9.28 -7.57
C ILE A 10 5.06 8.96 -9.03
N VAL A 11 6.03 9.67 -9.60
CA VAL A 11 6.51 9.44 -10.96
C VAL A 11 7.15 8.06 -11.08
N GLY A 12 8.03 7.69 -10.16
CA GLY A 12 8.71 6.39 -10.15
C GLY A 12 7.74 5.21 -10.03
N ALA A 13 6.71 5.32 -9.20
CA ALA A 13 5.67 4.30 -9.05
C ALA A 13 4.88 4.08 -10.34
N ARG A 14 4.60 5.16 -11.07
CA ARG A 14 3.91 5.11 -12.35
C ARG A 14 4.81 4.56 -13.47
N LEU A 15 6.06 5.01 -13.53
CA LEU A 15 7.02 4.53 -14.51
C LEU A 15 7.26 3.04 -14.36
N LEU A 16 7.46 2.56 -13.12
CA LEU A 16 7.65 1.12 -12.90
C LEU A 16 6.38 0.33 -13.24
N TYR A 17 5.19 0.86 -12.96
CA TYR A 17 3.95 0.24 -13.41
C TYR A 17 3.90 0.10 -14.94
N ILE A 18 4.24 1.16 -15.68
CA ILE A 18 4.29 1.14 -17.15
C ILE A 18 5.30 0.10 -17.66
N ILE A 19 6.45 -0.03 -17.00
CA ILE A 19 7.48 -1.02 -17.36
C ILE A 19 6.97 -2.45 -17.12
N VAL A 20 6.32 -2.71 -15.98
CA VAL A 20 5.79 -4.05 -15.63
C VAL A 20 4.63 -4.43 -16.56
N TYR A 21 3.74 -3.50 -16.88
CA TYR A 21 2.57 -3.70 -17.74
C TYR A 21 2.79 -3.16 -19.15
N PHE A 22 4.02 -3.24 -19.66
CA PHE A 22 4.41 -2.65 -20.93
C PHE A 22 3.56 -3.11 -22.13
N PRO A 23 3.16 -4.38 -22.27
CA PRO A 23 2.28 -4.81 -23.36
C PRO A 23 0.92 -4.08 -23.33
N ALA A 24 0.27 -4.01 -22.16
CA ALA A 24 -0.99 -3.29 -21.99
C ALA A 24 -0.83 -1.78 -22.22
N PHE A 25 0.35 -1.23 -21.91
CA PHE A 25 0.68 0.17 -22.19
C PHE A 25 0.69 0.49 -23.69
N LEU A 26 1.22 -0.40 -24.53
CA LEU A 26 1.25 -0.21 -25.99
C LEU A 26 -0.15 -0.19 -26.61
N GLU A 27 -1.09 -0.96 -26.05
CA GLU A 27 -2.47 -1.01 -26.53
C GLU A 27 -3.25 0.28 -26.23
N SER A 28 -2.99 0.92 -25.09
CA SER A 28 -3.72 2.12 -24.68
C SER A 28 -2.88 3.07 -23.81
N PRO A 29 -1.91 3.79 -24.40
CA PRO A 29 -0.94 4.62 -23.65
C PRO A 29 -1.60 5.72 -22.83
N PHE A 30 -2.55 6.46 -23.44
CA PHE A 30 -3.26 7.55 -22.78
C PHE A 30 -4.11 7.06 -21.61
N LYS A 31 -4.73 5.89 -21.74
CA LYS A 31 -5.56 5.31 -20.67
C LYS A 31 -4.71 4.98 -19.44
N ILE A 32 -3.52 4.42 -19.64
CA ILE A 32 -2.64 4.01 -18.54
C ILE A 32 -1.89 5.20 -17.93
N LEU A 33 -1.52 6.21 -18.71
CA LEU A 33 -0.89 7.43 -18.20
C LEU A 33 -1.83 8.23 -17.31
N PHE A 34 -3.09 8.38 -17.71
CA PHE A 34 -4.09 9.15 -16.96
C PHE A 34 -4.97 8.30 -16.04
N ALA A 35 -4.64 7.01 -15.88
CA ALA A 35 -5.36 6.13 -14.97
C ALA A 35 -5.18 6.59 -13.51
N ARG A 36 -6.28 6.65 -12.77
CA ARG A 36 -6.28 6.94 -11.32
C ARG A 36 -5.66 5.81 -10.48
N GLN A 37 -5.51 4.62 -11.06
CA GLN A 37 -4.99 3.40 -10.44
C GLN A 37 -3.73 2.90 -11.16
N GLY A 38 -3.02 1.93 -10.58
CA GLY A 38 -1.83 1.34 -11.18
C GLY A 38 -0.54 2.03 -10.75
N PHE A 39 -0.17 1.85 -9.49
CA PHE A 39 1.09 2.33 -8.93
C PHE A 39 1.83 1.15 -8.32
N VAL A 40 3.14 1.04 -8.58
CA VAL A 40 3.97 0.00 -7.97
C VAL A 40 4.80 0.60 -6.84
N PHE A 41 4.63 0.05 -5.64
CA PHE A 41 5.31 0.55 -4.42
C PHE A 41 6.83 0.60 -4.56
N LEU A 42 7.44 -0.44 -5.16
CA LEU A 42 8.89 -0.47 -5.39
C LEU A 42 9.36 0.69 -6.28
N GLY A 43 8.52 1.13 -7.22
CA GLY A 43 8.80 2.28 -8.07
C GLY A 43 8.74 3.59 -7.30
N ALA A 44 7.84 3.70 -6.31
CA ALA A 44 7.83 4.85 -5.40
C ALA A 44 9.11 4.95 -4.59
N ILE A 45 9.57 3.84 -4.01
CA ILE A 45 10.84 3.81 -3.25
C ILE A 45 12.00 4.20 -4.16
N GLY A 46 12.14 3.55 -5.32
CA GLY A 46 13.23 3.81 -6.26
C GLY A 46 13.26 5.27 -6.73
N GLY A 47 12.11 5.82 -7.10
CA GLY A 47 11.98 7.20 -7.54
C GLY A 47 12.28 8.22 -6.44
N ALA A 48 11.78 8.01 -5.22
CA ALA A 48 12.04 8.88 -4.08
C ALA A 48 13.53 8.87 -3.69
N VAL A 49 14.17 7.69 -3.65
CA VAL A 49 15.60 7.55 -3.37
C VAL A 49 16.44 8.22 -4.45
N ALA A 50 16.13 7.99 -5.74
CA ALA A 50 16.87 8.60 -6.84
C ALA A 50 16.83 10.14 -6.77
N VAL A 51 15.65 10.73 -6.58
CA VAL A 51 15.50 12.19 -6.44
C VAL A 51 16.17 12.71 -5.18
N GLY A 52 16.04 12.02 -4.05
CA GLY A 52 16.72 12.35 -2.80
C GLY A 52 18.24 12.38 -2.96
N MET A 53 18.81 11.35 -3.59
CA MET A 53 20.26 11.25 -3.84
C MET A 53 20.75 12.35 -4.79
N ILE A 54 19.98 12.71 -5.82
CA ILE A 54 20.31 13.84 -6.70
C ILE A 54 20.30 15.15 -5.91
N TYR A 55 19.29 15.36 -5.05
CA TYR A 55 19.17 16.56 -4.23
C TYR A 55 20.33 16.71 -3.24
N ILE A 56 20.65 15.63 -2.51
CA ILE A 56 21.78 15.59 -1.56
C ILE A 56 23.09 15.95 -2.26
N ARG A 57 23.35 15.36 -3.44
CA ARG A 57 24.57 15.65 -4.23
C ARG A 57 24.61 17.10 -4.74
N ARG A 58 23.49 17.62 -5.25
CA ARG A 58 23.43 19.00 -5.79
C ARG A 58 23.63 20.07 -4.72
N HIS A 59 23.18 19.80 -3.50
CA HIS A 59 23.29 20.73 -2.38
C HIS A 59 24.47 20.42 -1.44
N GLN A 60 25.35 19.48 -1.81
CA GLN A 60 26.51 19.05 -1.01
C GLN A 60 26.18 18.73 0.45
N LEU A 61 25.01 18.11 0.67
CA LEU A 61 24.57 17.75 2.02
C LEU A 61 25.26 16.46 2.48
N ALA A 62 25.52 16.34 3.78
CA ALA A 62 26.04 15.11 4.35
C ALA A 62 24.94 14.03 4.35
N PHE A 63 25.14 12.97 3.57
CA PHE A 63 24.17 11.90 3.37
C PHE A 63 23.65 11.31 4.69
N TRP A 64 24.55 11.00 5.63
CA TRP A 64 24.19 10.39 6.91
C TRP A 64 23.34 11.29 7.79
N GLN A 65 23.67 12.59 7.86
CA GLN A 65 22.85 13.56 8.60
C GLN A 65 21.44 13.66 8.01
N VAL A 66 21.35 13.66 6.67
CA VAL A 66 20.05 13.68 5.99
C VAL A 66 19.28 12.38 6.25
N ALA A 67 19.95 11.22 6.21
CA ALA A 67 19.33 9.94 6.49
C ALA A 67 18.79 9.85 7.93
N ASP A 68 19.57 10.29 8.91
CA ASP A 68 19.16 10.32 10.32
C ASP A 68 17.91 11.18 10.54
N VAL A 69 17.85 12.35 9.89
CA VAL A 69 16.67 13.24 9.96
C VAL A 69 15.44 12.62 9.28
N ILE A 70 15.62 11.86 8.20
CA ILE A 70 14.51 11.21 7.48
C ILE A 70 14.05 9.92 8.16
N ALA A 71 14.93 9.20 8.85
CA ALA A 71 14.69 7.88 9.42
C ALA A 71 13.34 7.75 10.17
N PRO A 72 12.96 8.65 11.10
CA PRO A 72 11.67 8.55 11.80
C PRO A 72 10.47 8.77 10.88
N SER A 73 10.60 9.52 9.78
CA SER A 73 9.47 9.78 8.88
C SER A 73 9.00 8.52 8.12
N ILE A 74 9.89 7.53 7.91
CA ILE A 74 9.60 6.29 7.20
C ILE A 74 8.54 5.43 7.91
N PRO A 75 8.73 5.02 9.19
CA PRO A 75 7.72 4.25 9.90
C PRO A 75 6.40 5.02 10.06
N LEU A 76 6.46 6.35 10.24
CA LEU A 76 5.26 7.17 10.29
C LEU A 76 4.48 7.13 8.96
N ALA A 77 5.16 7.28 7.83
CA ALA A 77 4.55 7.17 6.51
C ALA A 77 3.96 5.76 6.27
N HIS A 78 4.68 4.71 6.70
CA HIS A 78 4.23 3.33 6.57
C HIS A 78 3.01 3.02 7.44
N PHE A 79 2.90 3.61 8.63
CA PHE A 79 1.71 3.54 9.49
C PHE A 79 0.45 4.02 8.75
N PHE A 80 0.50 5.21 8.16
CA PHE A 80 -0.63 5.73 7.37
C PHE A 80 -0.91 4.86 6.13
N GLY A 81 0.12 4.32 5.49
CA GLY A 81 -0.04 3.35 4.41
C GLY A 81 -0.82 2.12 4.85
N ARG A 82 -0.50 1.55 6.02
CA ARG A 82 -1.20 0.40 6.58
C ARG A 82 -2.65 0.70 6.99
N LEU A 83 -2.94 1.91 7.47
CA LEU A 83 -4.34 2.34 7.68
C LEU A 83 -5.12 2.43 6.36
N GLY A 84 -4.45 2.83 5.28
CA GLY A 84 -5.01 2.75 3.92
C GLY A 84 -5.32 1.32 3.50
N CYS A 85 -4.37 0.39 3.69
CA CYS A 85 -4.58 -1.04 3.42
C CYS A 85 -5.73 -1.63 4.24
N PHE A 86 -5.85 -1.25 5.51
CA PHE A 86 -6.95 -1.66 6.37
C PHE A 86 -8.28 -1.14 5.82
N SER A 87 -8.37 0.15 5.47
CA SER A 87 -9.58 0.74 4.87
C SER A 87 -9.96 0.08 3.53
N ALA A 88 -8.97 -0.35 2.75
CA ALA A 88 -9.17 -1.07 1.50
C ALA A 88 -9.47 -2.58 1.69
N GLY A 89 -9.29 -3.11 2.91
CA GLY A 89 -9.44 -4.53 3.21
C GLY A 89 -8.42 -5.43 2.48
N CYS A 90 -7.22 -4.91 2.18
CA CYS A 90 -6.15 -5.64 1.49
C CYS A 90 -4.94 -5.89 2.41
N CYS A 91 -4.02 -6.77 1.99
CA CYS A 91 -2.83 -7.16 2.78
C CYS A 91 -3.15 -7.69 4.19
N TYR A 92 -4.18 -8.52 4.27
CA TYR A 92 -4.68 -9.08 5.53
C TYR A 92 -3.92 -10.33 5.94
N GLY A 93 -4.09 -10.73 7.21
CA GLY A 93 -3.46 -11.91 7.78
C GLY A 93 -4.21 -13.21 7.49
N LYS A 94 -3.78 -14.29 8.13
CA LYS A 94 -4.47 -15.58 8.04
C LYS A 94 -5.90 -15.49 8.63
N PRO A 95 -6.81 -16.39 8.20
CA PRO A 95 -8.10 -16.57 8.88
C PRO A 95 -7.91 -16.80 10.38
N ALA A 96 -8.74 -16.12 11.18
CA ALA A 96 -8.70 -16.19 12.63
C ALA A 96 -9.20 -17.54 13.12
N GLY A 97 -8.35 -18.24 13.89
CA GLY A 97 -8.68 -19.56 14.44
C GLY A 97 -9.73 -19.50 15.56
N PRO A 98 -10.30 -20.66 15.97
CA PRO A 98 -11.38 -20.73 16.94
C PRO A 98 -11.10 -20.04 18.28
N GLY A 99 -9.87 -20.13 18.79
CA GLY A 99 -9.49 -19.57 20.10
C GLY A 99 -9.22 -18.05 20.11
N LEU A 100 -9.02 -17.42 18.96
CA LEU A 100 -8.61 -16.01 18.84
C LEU A 100 -9.51 -15.22 17.88
N ARG A 101 -10.73 -15.72 17.66
CA ARG A 101 -11.71 -15.15 16.73
C ARG A 101 -12.13 -13.71 17.09
N PHE A 102 -12.02 -13.33 18.37
CA PHE A 102 -12.31 -11.97 18.85
C PHE A 102 -11.31 -10.91 18.36
N LEU A 103 -10.10 -11.32 17.95
CA LEU A 103 -9.12 -10.43 17.32
C LEU A 103 -9.32 -10.33 15.80
N GLY A 104 -10.22 -11.15 15.24
CA GLY A 104 -10.49 -11.18 13.81
C GLY A 104 -11.42 -10.04 13.39
N VAL A 105 -11.05 -9.35 12.32
CA VAL A 105 -11.89 -8.35 11.65
C VAL A 105 -12.52 -8.98 10.42
N ARG A 106 -13.75 -8.59 10.08
CA ARG A 106 -14.42 -8.97 8.84
C ARG A 106 -14.60 -7.73 7.98
N PHE A 107 -14.42 -7.89 6.69
CA PHE A 107 -14.61 -6.81 5.73
C PHE A 107 -15.89 -7.03 4.93
N PRO A 108 -16.66 -5.96 4.67
CA PRO A 108 -17.91 -6.05 3.95
C PRO A 108 -17.70 -6.35 2.46
N ALA A 109 -18.67 -7.02 1.85
CA ALA A 109 -18.79 -7.09 0.41
C ALA A 109 -19.12 -5.69 -0.14
N VAL A 110 -18.40 -5.26 -1.17
CA VAL A 110 -18.71 -4.00 -1.89
C VAL A 110 -18.93 -4.32 -3.37
N PHE A 111 -20.07 -3.89 -3.88
CA PHE A 111 -20.52 -4.12 -5.24
C PHE A 111 -20.42 -2.82 -6.06
N ASP A 112 -20.04 -2.93 -7.34
CA ASP A 112 -20.16 -1.82 -8.28
C ASP A 112 -21.63 -1.56 -8.61
N LYS A 113 -21.90 -0.43 -9.27
CA LYS A 113 -23.14 -0.15 -9.99
C LYS A 113 -23.49 -1.21 -11.04
N SER A 114 -22.50 -1.93 -11.56
CA SER A 114 -22.65 -3.04 -12.50
C SER A 114 -22.99 -4.38 -11.82
N GLY A 115 -23.06 -4.43 -10.49
CA GLY A 115 -23.27 -5.66 -9.72
C GLY A 115 -22.03 -6.55 -9.60
N GLU A 116 -20.88 -6.12 -10.14
CA GLU A 116 -19.61 -6.84 -10.00
C GLU A 116 -18.99 -6.62 -8.62
N TYR A 117 -18.23 -7.60 -8.11
CA TYR A 117 -17.52 -7.48 -6.85
C TYR A 117 -16.30 -6.56 -7.01
N VAL A 118 -16.30 -5.41 -6.34
CA VAL A 118 -15.21 -4.41 -6.48
C VAL A 118 -14.45 -4.18 -5.19
N GLY A 119 -14.97 -4.61 -4.02
CA GLY A 119 -14.37 -4.14 -2.77
C GLY A 119 -14.33 -5.08 -1.57
N SER A 120 -13.38 -4.66 -0.74
CA SER A 120 -12.48 -5.39 0.16
C SER A 120 -11.75 -6.57 -0.49
N GLY A 121 -10.43 -6.42 -0.67
CA GLY A 121 -9.58 -7.48 -1.25
C GLY A 121 -9.80 -8.83 -0.56
N SER A 122 -9.89 -8.82 0.78
CA SER A 122 -10.18 -10.02 1.57
C SER A 122 -11.54 -10.67 1.32
N PHE A 123 -12.56 -9.93 0.89
CA PHE A 123 -13.84 -10.54 0.52
C PHE A 123 -13.72 -11.19 -0.85
N VAL A 124 -13.17 -10.46 -1.83
CA VAL A 124 -12.99 -10.94 -3.20
C VAL A 124 -12.15 -12.21 -3.23
N ASP A 125 -11.04 -12.24 -2.50
CA ASP A 125 -10.15 -13.39 -2.42
C ASP A 125 -10.86 -14.61 -1.81
N HIS A 126 -11.59 -14.45 -0.70
CA HIS A 126 -12.35 -15.57 -0.12
C HIS A 126 -13.53 -16.03 -1.00
N TRP A 127 -14.14 -15.11 -1.76
CA TRP A 127 -15.18 -15.45 -2.71
C TRP A 127 -14.61 -16.25 -3.89
N SER A 128 -13.48 -15.82 -4.45
CA SER A 128 -12.81 -16.56 -5.54
C SER A 128 -12.31 -17.93 -5.10
N ASP A 129 -11.93 -18.07 -3.83
CA ASP A 129 -11.51 -19.35 -3.24
C ASP A 129 -12.68 -20.28 -2.89
N GLY A 130 -13.93 -19.85 -3.09
CA GLY A 130 -15.13 -20.65 -2.79
C GLY A 130 -15.36 -20.87 -1.29
N LEU A 131 -14.81 -20.01 -0.44
CA LEU A 131 -14.88 -20.12 1.03
C LEU A 131 -16.13 -19.46 1.63
N LEU A 132 -16.92 -18.77 0.81
CA LEU A 132 -18.08 -17.99 1.22
C LEU A 132 -19.38 -18.57 0.65
N ASP A 133 -20.45 -18.54 1.44
CA ASP A 133 -21.78 -18.92 1.00
C ASP A 133 -22.34 -17.91 -0.02
N ALA A 134 -23.27 -18.34 -0.88
CA ALA A 134 -23.85 -17.55 -1.97
C ALA A 134 -24.59 -16.26 -1.55
N GLY A 135 -24.75 -16.00 -0.24
CA GLY A 135 -25.33 -14.78 0.34
C GLY A 135 -24.42 -14.10 1.38
N ALA A 136 -23.13 -14.42 1.41
CA ALA A 136 -22.21 -13.84 2.37
C ALA A 136 -22.07 -12.33 2.17
N THR A 137 -22.35 -11.56 3.23
CA THR A 137 -22.22 -10.09 3.22
C THR A 137 -20.84 -9.61 3.69
N HIS A 138 -20.03 -10.50 4.24
CA HIS A 138 -18.74 -10.19 4.83
C HIS A 138 -17.74 -11.33 4.63
N SER A 139 -16.45 -11.00 4.71
CA SER A 139 -15.36 -11.96 4.63
C SER A 139 -15.28 -12.84 5.89
N LEU A 140 -14.54 -13.94 5.78
CA LEU A 140 -14.15 -14.72 6.96
C LEU A 140 -13.39 -13.84 7.95
N PRO A 141 -13.49 -14.10 9.27
CA PRO A 141 -12.72 -13.35 10.24
C PRO A 141 -11.23 -13.57 9.98
N ILE A 142 -10.49 -12.48 9.80
CA ILE A 142 -9.05 -12.49 9.49
C ILE A 142 -8.30 -11.63 10.50
N TYR A 143 -7.06 -12.00 10.79
CA TYR A 143 -6.23 -11.17 11.66
C TYR A 143 -5.90 -9.83 10.96
N PRO A 144 -6.16 -8.67 11.60
CA PRO A 144 -5.87 -7.37 11.03
C PRO A 144 -4.38 -7.04 11.17
N THR A 145 -3.53 -7.80 10.48
CA THR A 145 -2.07 -7.62 10.47
C THR A 145 -1.66 -6.20 10.12
N GLN A 146 -2.46 -5.49 9.33
CA GLN A 146 -2.27 -4.08 9.00
C GLN A 146 -2.26 -3.19 10.25
N LEU A 147 -3.14 -3.46 11.22
CA LEU A 147 -3.19 -2.70 12.48
C LEU A 147 -2.02 -3.06 13.39
N PHE A 148 -1.63 -4.34 13.45
CA PHE A 148 -0.46 -4.77 14.23
C PHE A 148 0.82 -4.17 13.68
N GLU A 149 1.02 -4.24 12.36
CA GLU A 149 2.15 -3.59 11.69
C GLU A 149 2.10 -2.07 11.84
N GLY A 150 0.92 -1.47 11.73
CA GLY A 150 0.73 -0.04 11.97
C GLY A 150 1.19 0.35 13.37
N GLY A 151 0.74 -0.38 14.40
CA GLY A 151 1.15 -0.15 15.79
C GLY A 151 2.66 -0.32 16.00
N ALA A 152 3.26 -1.36 15.41
CA ALA A 152 4.71 -1.56 15.45
C ALA A 152 5.48 -0.41 14.79
N ASN A 153 4.99 0.10 13.65
CA ASN A 153 5.59 1.27 12.99
C ASN A 153 5.48 2.52 13.86
N LEU A 154 4.33 2.76 14.49
CA LEU A 154 4.17 3.89 15.40
C LEU A 154 5.12 3.79 16.60
N LEU A 155 5.32 2.59 17.15
CA LEU A 155 6.29 2.34 18.21
C LEU A 155 7.73 2.66 17.75
N ILE A 156 8.13 2.19 16.56
CA ILE A 156 9.46 2.49 16.00
C ILE A 156 9.62 4.00 15.81
N PHE A 157 8.60 4.70 15.30
CA PHE A 157 8.62 6.15 15.17
C PHE A 157 8.88 6.84 16.52
N MET A 158 8.20 6.40 17.59
CA MET A 158 8.38 6.96 18.94
C MET A 158 9.76 6.66 19.55
N ILE A 159 10.41 5.57 19.16
CA ILE A 159 11.77 5.22 19.62
C ILE A 159 12.84 6.05 18.90
N LEU A 160 12.59 6.40 17.63
CA LEU A 160 13.52 7.16 16.80
C LEU A 160 13.44 8.69 17.00
N LEU A 161 12.52 9.16 17.84
CA LEU A 161 12.23 10.58 18.09
C LEU A 161 12.82 11.01 19.43
#